data_AF-A0A2C9LVE8-F1
#
_entry.id   AF-A0A2C9LVE8-F1
#
_cell.length_a   1.000
_cell.length_b   1.000
_cell.length_c   1.000
_cell.angle_alpha   90.00
_cell.angle_beta   90.00
_cell.angle_gamma   90.00
#
_symmetry.space_group_name_H-M   'P 1'
#
loop_
_entity.id
_entity.type
_entity.pdbx_description
1 polymer ?
#
loop_
_entity_poly.entity_id
_entity_poly.type
_entity_poly.pdbx_seq_one_letter_code
_entity_poly.pdbx_strand_id
1 'polypeptide(L)'
;MATSSSLLRVSSYGLSRNNITYPLLNYLDIDLVVSRTYCTTGTSNDVTENRTSENITNVSRMSPNRYRQYHRKPPEMAYKDLIHKRNLYATYGNASGEDARLLWPSRKKLLDQEQEEKEEGKPLLERLAQIEADKKMEEQKRLQRHEKIEKNMAQMNKWITEYKKKHETVALQAKEREAKKEALLEEAREYFGYKIQYNDPKFQEMLAQKEETEKKEAKKKKKEAKLKKLADYLSSPDGKKSESAEPGKLKS
;
A
#
# COMPACT_ATOMS: atom_id res chain seq x y z
N MET A 1 19.16 22.13 -5.56
CA MET A 1 18.33 20.91 -5.57
C MET A 1 19.26 19.72 -5.43
N ALA A 2 19.31 19.13 -4.24
CA ALA A 2 20.22 18.06 -3.89
C ALA A 2 19.56 16.70 -4.18
N THR A 3 20.26 15.82 -4.88
CA THR A 3 19.86 14.42 -5.09
C THR A 3 20.89 13.51 -4.44
N SER A 4 20.64 13.09 -3.20
CA SER A 4 21.42 12.05 -2.52
C SER A 4 20.78 10.68 -2.79
N SER A 5 21.44 9.88 -3.62
CA SER A 5 21.09 8.46 -3.83
C SER A 5 21.93 7.61 -2.88
N SER A 6 21.29 7.04 -1.85
CA SER A 6 21.92 6.17 -0.86
C SER A 6 21.81 4.70 -1.29
N LEU A 7 22.90 4.12 -1.78
CA LEU A 7 23.03 2.69 -2.05
C LEU A 7 23.36 1.92 -0.77
N LEU A 8 22.52 0.95 -0.44
CA LEU A 8 22.65 0.04 0.69
C LEU A 8 23.81 -0.93 0.48
N ARG A 9 24.74 -0.96 1.43
CA ARG A 9 25.91 -1.85 1.47
C ARG A 9 25.55 -3.10 2.28
N VAL A 10 25.32 -4.22 1.58
CA VAL A 10 25.16 -5.55 2.19
C VAL A 10 26.54 -6.00 2.69
N SER A 11 26.70 -6.17 3.99
CA SER A 11 27.94 -6.64 4.63
C SER A 11 27.77 -8.10 5.05
N SER A 12 28.28 -9.01 4.23
CA SER A 12 28.39 -10.44 4.52
C SER A 12 29.71 -10.70 5.25
N TYR A 13 29.67 -10.94 6.56
CA TYR A 13 30.84 -11.40 7.29
C TYR A 13 30.91 -12.93 7.24
N GLY A 14 31.86 -13.40 6.43
CA GLY A 14 32.24 -14.79 6.30
C GLY A 14 32.97 -15.33 7.54
N LEU A 15 32.70 -16.60 7.79
CA LEU A 15 33.17 -17.41 8.90
C LEU A 15 34.70 -17.57 8.90
N SER A 16 35.31 -17.29 10.04
CA SER A 16 36.71 -17.62 10.34
C SER A 16 36.85 -19.13 10.53
N ARG A 17 37.59 -19.77 9.61
CA ARG A 17 38.12 -21.12 9.77
C ARG A 17 39.36 -21.04 10.65
N ASN A 18 39.34 -21.68 11.81
CA ASN A 18 40.55 -22.19 12.45
C ASN A 18 40.25 -23.57 13.02
N ASN A 19 40.76 -24.57 12.31
CA ASN A 19 40.86 -25.97 12.70
C ASN A 19 41.70 -26.10 13.97
N ILE A 20 41.13 -26.63 15.05
CA ILE A 20 41.89 -27.39 16.03
C ILE A 20 41.07 -28.62 16.41
N THR A 21 41.45 -29.74 15.81
CA THR A 21 41.08 -31.10 16.16
C THR A 21 41.57 -31.42 17.58
N TYR A 22 40.70 -31.92 18.45
CA TYR A 22 41.10 -32.60 19.69
C TYR A 22 40.70 -34.07 19.61
N PRO A 23 41.62 -35.02 19.84
CA PRO A 23 41.26 -36.42 19.99
C PRO A 23 40.56 -36.66 21.33
N LEU A 24 39.48 -37.41 21.27
CA LEU A 24 38.90 -38.13 22.40
C LEU A 24 39.88 -39.21 22.86
N LEU A 25 40.04 -39.39 24.18
CA LEU A 25 40.03 -40.67 24.92
C LEU A 25 40.61 -40.50 26.34
N ASN A 26 39.81 -40.95 27.30
CA ASN A 26 40.09 -41.73 28.52
C ASN A 26 41.39 -41.45 29.32
N TYR A 27 41.29 -41.18 30.63
CA TYR A 27 41.20 -42.19 31.70
C TYR A 27 41.08 -41.50 33.08
N LEU A 28 40.74 -42.34 34.05
CA LEU A 28 40.27 -42.20 35.42
C LEU A 28 41.11 -41.41 36.46
N ASP A 29 40.43 -41.20 37.60
CA ASP A 29 40.89 -41.18 39.01
C ASP A 29 41.30 -39.84 39.68
N ILE A 30 40.47 -39.35 40.63
CA ILE A 30 40.60 -39.43 42.13
C ILE A 30 41.47 -38.24 42.63
N ASP A 31 41.02 -37.30 43.48
CA ASP A 31 40.58 -37.46 44.87
C ASP A 31 39.81 -36.21 45.40
N LEU A 32 38.85 -36.46 46.29
CA LEU A 32 38.21 -35.48 47.16
C LEU A 32 39.15 -35.15 48.34
N VAL A 33 39.51 -33.89 48.53
CA VAL A 33 40.04 -33.43 49.83
C VAL A 33 39.27 -32.21 50.30
N VAL A 34 38.34 -32.47 51.22
CA VAL A 34 37.70 -31.47 52.08
C VAL A 34 38.70 -31.08 53.16
N SER A 35 39.03 -29.79 53.29
CA SER A 35 39.39 -29.26 54.60
C SER A 35 38.95 -27.80 54.73
N ARG A 36 38.19 -27.59 55.80
CA ARG A 36 37.70 -26.32 56.31
C ARG A 36 38.57 -26.00 57.52
N THR A 37 39.18 -24.83 57.58
CA THR A 37 39.74 -24.27 58.82
C THR A 37 39.47 -22.78 58.92
N TYR A 38 39.33 -22.33 60.16
CA TYR A 38 38.82 -21.05 60.64
C TYR A 38 39.96 -20.10 61.02
N CYS A 39 39.62 -18.82 61.11
CA CYS A 39 40.48 -17.66 61.37
C CYS A 39 41.28 -17.71 62.69
N THR A 40 42.50 -17.17 62.63
CA THR A 40 43.20 -16.56 63.78
C THR A 40 43.77 -15.20 63.35
N THR A 41 43.50 -14.18 64.16
CA THR A 41 44.02 -12.81 64.03
C THR A 41 45.46 -12.71 64.53
N GLY A 42 46.35 -12.15 63.72
CA GLY A 42 47.71 -11.82 64.13
C GLY A 42 48.39 -10.95 63.08
N THR A 43 48.55 -9.66 63.38
CA THR A 43 49.27 -8.70 62.55
C THR A 43 50.77 -8.93 62.69
N SER A 44 51.37 -9.61 61.72
CA SER A 44 52.82 -9.62 61.50
C SER A 44 53.07 -9.24 60.04
N ASN A 45 53.74 -8.10 59.83
CA ASN A 45 54.24 -7.71 58.52
C ASN A 45 55.44 -8.58 58.17
N ASP A 46 55.17 -9.82 57.74
CA ASP A 46 56.09 -10.64 56.99
C ASP A 46 55.58 -10.67 55.55
N VAL A 47 56.37 -10.16 54.61
CA VAL A 47 56.18 -10.42 53.18
C VAL A 47 56.63 -11.85 52.93
N THR A 48 55.88 -12.83 53.46
CA THR A 48 55.94 -14.19 52.97
C THR A 48 55.18 -14.19 51.66
N GLU A 49 55.90 -14.23 50.55
CA GLU A 49 55.35 -14.65 49.27
C GLU A 49 54.59 -15.96 49.50
N ASN A 50 53.26 -15.89 49.50
CA ASN A 50 52.39 -17.07 49.53
C ASN A 50 52.62 -17.85 48.24
N ARG A 51 53.66 -18.69 48.22
CA ARG A 51 53.83 -19.73 47.21
C ARG A 51 52.67 -20.70 47.37
N THR A 52 51.62 -20.51 46.58
CA THR A 52 50.58 -21.52 46.42
C THR A 52 51.27 -22.82 46.03
N SER A 53 50.83 -23.94 46.62
CA SER A 53 51.42 -25.27 46.37
C SER A 53 51.56 -25.59 44.87
N GLU A 54 50.62 -25.11 44.06
CA GLU A 54 50.62 -25.24 42.59
C GLU A 54 51.84 -24.56 41.91
N ASN A 55 52.34 -23.43 42.43
CA ASN A 55 53.50 -22.72 41.88
C ASN A 55 54.82 -23.44 42.17
N ILE A 56 54.90 -24.19 43.28
CA ILE A 56 56.09 -24.97 43.66
C ILE A 56 56.21 -26.21 42.77
N THR A 57 55.09 -26.77 42.31
CA THR A 57 55.04 -27.98 41.47
C THR A 57 55.11 -27.72 39.96
N ASN A 58 55.12 -26.45 39.52
CA ASN A 58 55.11 -26.11 38.10
C ASN A 58 56.53 -26.13 37.48
N VAL A 59 56.90 -27.27 36.89
CA VAL A 59 58.22 -27.45 36.22
C VAL A 59 58.29 -26.75 34.85
N SER A 60 57.15 -26.49 34.21
CA SER A 60 57.07 -25.94 32.84
C SER A 60 57.57 -24.50 32.69
N ARG A 61 57.74 -23.77 33.81
CA ARG A 61 58.07 -22.33 33.85
C ARG A 61 57.12 -21.44 33.03
N MET A 62 55.98 -21.97 32.61
CA MET A 62 54.94 -21.23 31.89
C MET A 62 54.25 -20.24 32.84
N SER A 63 53.71 -19.15 32.29
CA SER A 63 52.91 -18.23 33.09
C SER A 63 51.71 -18.98 33.72
N PRO A 64 51.29 -18.63 34.95
CA PRO A 64 50.22 -19.35 35.66
C PRO A 64 48.95 -19.50 34.83
N ASN A 65 48.54 -18.45 34.10
CA ASN A 65 47.37 -18.50 33.23
C ASN A 65 47.53 -19.46 32.04
N ARG A 66 48.72 -19.53 31.42
CA ARG A 66 48.96 -20.45 30.29
C ARG A 66 49.00 -21.90 30.74
N TYR A 67 49.54 -22.14 31.94
CA TYR A 67 49.50 -23.45 32.59
C TYR A 67 48.05 -23.87 32.88
N ARG A 68 47.23 -23.01 33.51
CA ARG A 68 45.80 -23.28 33.76
C ARG A 68 45.03 -23.56 32.46
N GLN A 69 45.30 -22.81 31.40
CA GLN A 69 44.66 -23.02 30.09
C GLN A 69 44.96 -24.41 29.51
N TYR A 70 46.22 -24.85 29.56
CA TYR A 70 46.61 -26.19 29.09
C TYR A 70 45.90 -27.30 29.89
N HIS A 71 45.79 -27.11 31.21
CA HIS A 71 45.09 -28.03 32.11
C HIS A 71 43.58 -27.83 32.18
N ARG A 72 42.99 -27.00 31.29
CA ARG A 72 41.55 -26.66 31.28
C ARG A 72 40.99 -26.26 32.64
N LYS A 73 41.82 -25.59 33.45
CA LYS A 73 41.41 -24.95 34.69
C LYS A 73 40.90 -23.53 34.37
N PRO A 74 39.95 -23.00 35.15
CA PRO A 74 39.51 -21.62 34.99
C PRO A 74 40.69 -20.65 35.21
N PRO A 75 40.67 -19.49 34.55
CA PRO A 75 41.65 -18.44 34.79
C PRO A 75 41.51 -17.92 36.22
N GLU A 76 42.64 -17.51 36.80
CA GLU A 76 42.68 -17.00 38.18
C GLU A 76 42.08 -15.59 38.32
N MET A 77 42.07 -14.84 37.22
CA MET A 77 41.56 -13.48 37.20
C MET A 77 40.03 -13.48 37.21
N ALA A 78 39.44 -12.91 38.26
CA ALA A 78 38.00 -12.69 38.33
C ALA A 78 37.58 -11.61 37.32
N TYR A 79 36.67 -11.97 36.41
CA TYR A 79 36.03 -10.99 35.53
C TYR A 79 35.02 -10.14 36.31
N LYS A 80 34.88 -8.85 35.98
CA LYS A 80 33.88 -7.99 36.62
C LYS A 80 32.49 -8.11 35.96
N ASP A 81 32.46 -8.40 34.67
CA ASP A 81 31.23 -8.43 33.90
C ASP A 81 30.45 -9.73 34.10
N LEU A 82 29.13 -9.61 34.23
CA LEU A 82 28.23 -10.76 34.36
C LEU A 82 28.26 -11.68 33.14
N ILE A 83 28.45 -11.13 31.93
CA ILE A 83 28.52 -11.92 30.68
C ILE A 83 29.73 -12.86 30.72
N HIS A 84 30.90 -12.34 31.07
CA HIS A 84 32.13 -13.11 31.17
C HIS A 84 32.05 -14.17 32.28
N LYS A 85 31.45 -13.85 33.44
CA LYS A 85 31.19 -14.81 34.53
C LYS A 85 30.26 -15.96 34.10
N ARG A 86 29.18 -15.64 33.40
CA ARG A 86 28.25 -16.67 32.85
C ARG A 86 28.94 -17.57 31.83
N ASN A 87 29.74 -16.99 30.95
CA ASN A 87 30.52 -17.75 29.97
C ASN A 87 31.54 -18.66 30.66
N LEU A 88 32.20 -18.16 31.72
CA LEU A 88 33.17 -18.94 32.49
C LEU A 88 32.51 -20.13 33.19
N TYR A 89 31.33 -19.93 33.78
CA TYR A 89 30.54 -21.01 34.35
C TYR A 89 30.07 -21.99 33.27
N ALA A 90 29.68 -21.51 32.08
CA ALA A 90 29.30 -22.39 30.97
C ALA A 90 30.45 -23.27 30.48
N THR A 91 31.71 -22.77 30.52
CA THR A 91 32.88 -23.52 30.05
C THR A 91 33.48 -24.46 31.09
N TYR A 92 33.54 -24.05 32.36
CA TYR A 92 34.23 -24.80 33.43
C TYR A 92 33.29 -25.34 34.52
N GLY A 93 31.99 -25.01 34.48
CA GLY A 93 31.01 -25.43 35.48
C GLY A 93 31.37 -24.93 36.88
N ASN A 94 31.11 -25.77 37.89
CA ASN A 94 31.41 -25.47 39.30
C ASN A 94 32.91 -25.27 39.57
N ALA A 95 33.80 -25.79 38.72
CA ALA A 95 35.24 -25.59 38.89
C ALA A 95 35.63 -24.11 38.74
N SER A 96 34.82 -23.31 38.02
CA SER A 96 35.01 -21.86 37.88
C SER A 96 34.93 -21.07 39.19
N GLY A 97 34.31 -21.64 40.23
CA GLY A 97 34.05 -20.93 41.49
C GLY A 97 32.98 -19.84 41.40
N GLU A 98 32.29 -19.70 40.26
CA GLU A 98 31.17 -18.77 40.09
C GLU A 98 29.83 -19.41 40.48
N ASP A 99 28.93 -18.62 41.06
CA ASP A 99 27.61 -19.10 41.48
C ASP A 99 26.67 -19.32 40.29
N ALA A 100 26.04 -20.50 40.23
CA ALA A 100 25.03 -20.84 39.20
C ALA A 100 23.83 -19.87 39.15
N ARG A 101 23.55 -19.17 40.26
CA ARG A 101 22.47 -18.18 40.38
C ARG A 101 22.65 -17.00 39.43
N LEU A 102 23.89 -16.71 39.01
CA LEU A 102 24.21 -15.62 38.09
C LEU A 102 23.66 -15.85 36.67
N LEU A 103 23.38 -17.11 36.30
CA LEU A 103 22.84 -17.47 34.98
C LEU A 103 21.43 -16.91 34.77
N TRP A 104 20.63 -16.87 35.82
CA TRP A 104 19.27 -16.34 35.76
C TRP A 104 19.28 -14.80 35.75
N PRO A 105 18.32 -14.16 35.06
CA PRO A 105 18.16 -12.72 35.14
C PRO A 105 17.81 -12.29 36.57
N SER A 106 18.21 -11.05 36.91
CA SER A 106 17.73 -10.43 38.14
C SER A 106 16.24 -10.14 38.03
N ARG A 107 15.53 -10.08 39.17
CA ARG A 107 14.10 -9.78 39.22
C ARG A 107 13.73 -8.52 38.45
N LYS A 108 14.57 -7.47 38.50
CA LYS A 108 14.34 -6.24 37.73
C LYS A 108 14.30 -6.51 36.22
N LYS A 109 15.33 -7.19 35.71
CA LYS A 109 15.43 -7.55 34.28
C LYS A 109 14.30 -8.47 33.83
N LEU A 110 13.83 -9.36 34.69
CA LEU A 110 12.70 -10.24 34.38
C LEU A 110 11.42 -9.42 34.19
N LEU A 111 11.15 -8.45 35.07
CA LEU A 111 10.00 -7.55 34.93
C LEU A 111 10.11 -6.68 33.68
N ASP A 112 11.30 -6.18 33.35
CA ASP A 112 11.55 -5.41 32.13
C ASP A 112 11.23 -6.27 30.89
N GLN A 113 11.71 -7.52 30.87
CA GLN A 113 11.43 -8.48 29.78
C GLN A 113 9.94 -8.82 29.66
N GLU A 114 9.23 -9.01 30.78
CA GLU A 114 7.78 -9.25 30.76
C GLU A 114 7.00 -8.04 30.24
N GLN A 115 7.49 -6.82 30.47
CA GLN A 115 6.88 -5.59 29.96
C GLN A 115 7.12 -5.47 28.45
N GLU A 116 8.36 -5.65 28.00
CA GLU A 116 8.72 -5.68 26.58
C GLU A 116 7.89 -6.71 25.80
N GLU A 117 7.74 -7.93 26.33
CA GLU A 117 6.93 -8.98 25.69
C GLU A 117 5.45 -8.60 25.57
N LYS A 118 4.89 -7.89 26.56
CA LYS A 118 3.50 -7.41 26.54
C LYS A 118 3.29 -6.23 25.60
N GLU A 119 4.30 -5.36 25.47
CA GLU A 119 4.25 -4.19 24.60
C GLU A 119 4.43 -4.57 23.12
N GLU A 120 5.40 -5.44 22.84
CA GLU A 120 5.71 -5.87 21.48
C GLU A 120 4.79 -7.00 20.99
N GLY A 121 4.37 -7.88 21.90
CA GLY A 121 3.67 -9.11 21.60
C GLY A 121 2.17 -9.06 21.88
N LYS A 122 1.35 -9.28 20.84
CA LYS A 122 -0.08 -9.58 21.02
C LYS A 122 -0.30 -11.05 21.42
N PRO A 123 -1.24 -11.37 22.33
CA PRO A 123 -1.61 -12.74 22.65
C PRO A 123 -2.24 -13.46 21.46
N LEU A 124 -2.12 -14.79 21.42
CA LEU A 124 -2.57 -15.61 20.29
C LEU A 124 -4.06 -15.41 19.97
N LEU A 125 -4.92 -15.36 20.99
CA LEU A 125 -6.36 -15.19 20.82
C LEU A 125 -6.72 -13.88 20.12
N GLU A 126 -6.02 -12.80 20.46
CA GLU A 126 -6.24 -11.49 19.82
C GLU A 126 -5.81 -11.52 18.35
N ARG A 127 -4.70 -12.19 18.04
CA ARG A 127 -4.24 -12.35 16.64
C ARG A 127 -5.26 -13.14 15.82
N LEU A 128 -5.82 -14.22 16.38
CA LEU A 128 -6.86 -15.00 15.69
C LEU A 128 -8.11 -14.17 15.44
N ALA A 129 -8.56 -13.38 16.42
CA ALA A 129 -9.68 -12.47 16.26
C ALA A 129 -9.43 -11.41 15.17
N GLN A 130 -8.20 -10.86 15.10
CA GLN A 130 -7.81 -9.91 14.04
C GLN A 130 -7.87 -10.57 12.66
N ILE A 131 -7.30 -11.78 12.51
CA ILE A 131 -7.33 -12.54 11.25
C ILE A 131 -8.78 -12.83 10.81
N GLU A 132 -9.65 -13.21 11.74
CA GLU A 132 -11.06 -13.44 11.43
C GLU A 132 -11.79 -12.16 11.01
N ALA A 133 -11.52 -11.04 11.67
CA ALA A 133 -12.09 -9.75 11.31
C ALA A 133 -11.63 -9.30 9.92
N ASP A 134 -10.34 -9.43 9.62
CA ASP A 134 -9.78 -9.08 8.31
C ASP A 134 -10.38 -9.92 7.20
N LYS A 135 -10.50 -11.25 7.40
CA LYS A 135 -11.17 -12.15 6.45
C LYS A 135 -12.61 -11.72 6.17
N LYS A 136 -13.39 -11.43 7.22
CA LYS A 136 -14.78 -10.97 7.05
C LYS A 136 -14.86 -9.65 6.28
N MET A 137 -13.95 -8.72 6.55
CA MET A 137 -13.88 -7.44 5.84
C MET A 137 -13.53 -7.62 4.36
N GLU A 138 -12.59 -8.52 4.04
CA GLU A 138 -12.23 -8.86 2.66
C GLU A 138 -13.37 -9.54 1.90
N GLU A 139 -14.05 -10.49 2.54
CA GLU A 139 -15.23 -11.16 1.99
C GLU A 139 -16.34 -10.16 1.68
N GLN A 140 -16.65 -9.25 2.60
CA GLN A 140 -17.64 -8.19 2.37
C GLN A 140 -17.26 -7.28 1.20
N LYS A 141 -15.99 -6.85 1.12
CA LYS A 141 -15.50 -6.04 -0.02
C LYS A 141 -15.65 -6.81 -1.33
N ARG A 142 -15.37 -8.11 -1.33
CA ARG A 142 -15.52 -8.97 -2.51
C ARG A 142 -16.98 -9.09 -2.94
N LEU A 143 -17.90 -9.31 -2.00
CA LEU A 143 -19.33 -9.37 -2.27
C LEU A 143 -19.86 -8.05 -2.84
N GLN A 144 -19.53 -6.91 -2.21
CA GLN A 144 -19.93 -5.59 -2.71
C GLN A 144 -19.41 -5.32 -4.14
N ARG A 145 -18.16 -5.74 -4.42
CA ARG A 145 -17.59 -5.64 -5.77
C ARG A 145 -18.37 -6.48 -6.77
N HIS A 146 -18.72 -7.72 -6.42
CA HIS A 146 -19.50 -8.60 -7.28
C HIS A 146 -20.91 -8.06 -7.54
N GLU A 147 -21.62 -7.61 -6.50
CA GLU A 147 -22.94 -6.99 -6.65
C GLU A 147 -22.91 -5.77 -7.60
N LYS A 148 -21.86 -4.95 -7.52
CA LYS A 148 -21.69 -3.81 -8.43
C LYS A 148 -21.45 -4.27 -9.86
N ILE A 149 -20.64 -5.31 -10.06
CA ILE A 149 -20.40 -5.89 -11.38
C ILE A 149 -21.71 -6.45 -11.95
N GLU A 150 -22.47 -7.22 -11.17
CA GLU A 150 -23.75 -7.80 -11.58
C GLU A 150 -24.76 -6.71 -12.00
N LYS A 151 -24.91 -5.64 -11.20
CA LYS A 151 -25.77 -4.50 -11.53
C LYS A 151 -25.36 -3.84 -12.86
N ASN A 152 -24.06 -3.64 -13.06
CA ASN A 152 -23.55 -3.05 -14.30
C ASN A 152 -23.72 -3.99 -15.50
N MET A 153 -23.51 -5.29 -15.31
CA MET A 153 -23.69 -6.30 -16.35
C MET A 153 -25.16 -6.41 -16.78
N ALA A 154 -26.10 -6.30 -15.84
CA ALA A 154 -27.53 -6.25 -16.16
C ALA A 154 -27.89 -5.01 -17.01
N GLN A 155 -27.25 -3.86 -16.76
CA GLN A 155 -27.47 -2.62 -17.52
C GLN A 155 -26.69 -2.56 -18.84
N MET A 156 -25.68 -3.42 -19.03
CA MET A 156 -24.76 -3.40 -20.17
C MET A 156 -25.49 -3.45 -21.52
N ASN A 157 -26.45 -4.36 -21.67
CA ASN A 157 -27.19 -4.52 -22.93
C ASN A 157 -27.93 -3.24 -23.33
N LYS A 158 -28.53 -2.55 -22.36
CA LYS A 158 -29.18 -1.25 -22.58
C LYS A 158 -28.17 -0.22 -23.09
N TRP A 159 -27.03 -0.07 -22.42
CA TRP A 159 -26.00 0.87 -22.86
C TRP A 159 -25.44 0.57 -24.24
N ILE A 160 -25.24 -0.71 -24.59
CA ILE A 160 -24.82 -1.11 -25.94
C ILE A 160 -25.84 -0.65 -26.98
N THR A 161 -27.13 -0.87 -26.74
CA THR A 161 -28.19 -0.45 -27.68
C THR A 161 -28.26 1.07 -27.81
N GLU A 162 -28.15 1.81 -26.71
CA GLU A 162 -28.14 3.27 -26.73
C GLU A 162 -26.92 3.82 -27.48
N TYR A 163 -25.75 3.20 -27.28
CA TYR A 163 -24.52 3.57 -28.00
C TYR A 163 -24.65 3.34 -29.50
N LYS A 164 -25.13 2.17 -29.92
CA LYS A 164 -25.36 1.86 -31.34
C LYS A 164 -26.34 2.83 -31.98
N LYS A 165 -27.47 3.11 -31.32
CA LYS A 165 -28.45 4.10 -31.79
C LYS A 165 -27.83 5.48 -31.95
N LYS A 166 -27.05 5.95 -30.96
CA LYS A 166 -26.34 7.24 -31.07
C LYS A 166 -25.40 7.24 -32.26
N HIS A 167 -24.61 6.19 -32.43
CA HIS A 167 -23.68 6.07 -33.56
C HIS A 167 -24.40 6.11 -34.92
N GLU A 168 -25.50 5.37 -35.06
CA GLU A 168 -26.33 5.37 -36.26
C GLU A 168 -26.95 6.75 -36.53
N THR A 169 -27.50 7.42 -35.52
CA THR A 169 -28.06 8.77 -35.69
C THR A 169 -27.01 9.79 -36.12
N VAL A 170 -25.80 9.72 -35.56
CA VAL A 170 -24.68 10.60 -35.96
C VAL A 170 -24.26 10.32 -37.40
N ALA A 171 -24.19 9.04 -37.80
CA ALA A 171 -23.86 8.66 -39.17
C ALA A 171 -24.93 9.13 -40.17
N LEU A 172 -26.22 8.98 -39.84
CA LEU A 172 -27.31 9.47 -40.68
C LEU A 172 -27.27 11.00 -40.80
N GLN A 173 -27.09 11.72 -39.69
CA GLN A 173 -26.96 13.18 -39.71
C GLN A 173 -25.72 13.66 -40.46
N ALA A 174 -24.63 12.90 -40.48
CA ALA A 174 -23.46 13.20 -41.31
C ALA A 174 -23.80 13.06 -42.80
N LYS A 175 -24.40 11.94 -43.20
CA LYS A 175 -24.85 11.68 -44.58
C LYS A 175 -25.86 12.72 -45.06
N GLU A 176 -26.85 13.08 -44.24
CA GLU A 176 -27.81 14.13 -44.59
C GLU A 176 -27.15 15.49 -44.77
N ARG A 177 -26.14 15.82 -43.95
CA ARG A 177 -25.38 17.07 -44.11
C ARG A 177 -24.52 17.05 -45.37
N GLU A 178 -23.92 15.92 -45.71
CA GLU A 178 -23.18 15.74 -46.97
C GLU A 178 -24.10 15.86 -48.18
N ALA A 179 -25.24 15.16 -48.19
CA ALA A 179 -26.22 15.25 -49.27
C ALA A 179 -26.78 16.67 -49.45
N LYS A 180 -27.06 17.39 -48.35
CA LYS A 180 -27.49 18.80 -48.41
C LYS A 180 -26.38 19.69 -48.98
N LYS A 181 -25.13 19.47 -48.61
CA LYS A 181 -23.99 20.21 -49.16
C LYS A 181 -23.82 19.94 -50.64
N GLU A 182 -23.90 18.68 -51.07
CA GLU A 182 -23.80 18.28 -52.48
C GLU A 182 -24.93 18.88 -53.31
N ALA A 183 -26.17 18.85 -52.82
CA ALA A 183 -27.31 19.49 -53.49
C ALA A 183 -27.08 21.00 -53.68
N LEU A 184 -26.62 21.70 -52.64
CA LEU A 184 -26.32 23.13 -52.75
C LEU A 184 -25.18 23.44 -53.74
N LEU A 185 -24.16 22.57 -53.79
CA LEU A 185 -23.06 22.71 -54.74
C LEU A 185 -23.50 22.47 -56.19
N GLU A 186 -24.39 21.50 -56.43
CA GLU A 186 -24.93 21.26 -57.77
C GLU A 186 -25.83 22.42 -58.23
N GLU A 187 -26.68 22.96 -57.35
CA GLU A 187 -27.46 24.18 -57.66
C GLU A 187 -26.56 25.38 -57.98
N ALA A 188 -25.46 25.55 -57.24
CA ALA A 188 -24.48 26.59 -57.55
C ALA A 188 -23.80 26.36 -58.90
N ARG A 189 -23.49 25.10 -59.22
CA ARG A 189 -22.92 24.73 -60.50
C ARG A 189 -23.87 25.04 -61.67
N GLU A 190 -25.16 24.81 -61.50
CA GLU A 190 -26.18 25.19 -62.48
C GLU A 190 -26.25 26.71 -62.67
N TYR A 191 -26.20 27.48 -61.59
CA TYR A 191 -26.27 28.95 -61.63
C TYR A 191 -25.04 29.60 -62.27
N PHE A 192 -23.84 29.11 -61.92
CA PHE A 192 -22.58 29.71 -62.38
C PHE A 192 -21.97 29.04 -63.62
N GLY A 193 -22.36 27.80 -63.93
CA GLY A 193 -21.90 27.04 -65.10
C GLY A 193 -20.55 26.33 -64.95
N TYR A 194 -19.90 26.37 -63.77
CA TYR A 194 -18.63 25.69 -63.49
C TYR A 194 -18.57 25.16 -62.04
N LYS A 195 -17.61 24.27 -61.74
CA LYS A 195 -17.47 23.63 -60.42
C LYS A 195 -16.92 24.62 -59.38
N ILE A 196 -17.68 24.86 -58.30
CA ILE A 196 -17.33 25.77 -57.20
C ILE A 196 -17.22 24.98 -55.89
N GLN A 197 -16.35 25.44 -54.98
CA GLN A 197 -16.15 24.83 -53.67
C GLN A 197 -16.99 25.53 -52.60
N TYR A 198 -17.33 24.83 -51.50
CA TYR A 198 -18.15 25.38 -50.42
C TYR A 198 -17.56 26.63 -49.74
N ASN A 199 -16.24 26.76 -49.73
CA ASN A 199 -15.52 27.88 -49.08
C ASN A 199 -15.32 29.10 -50.00
N ASP A 200 -15.82 29.07 -51.24
CA ASP A 200 -15.63 30.15 -52.21
C ASP A 200 -16.51 31.36 -51.85
N PRO A 201 -15.97 32.60 -51.84
CA PRO A 201 -16.77 33.81 -51.58
C PRO A 201 -18.00 33.95 -52.49
N LYS A 202 -17.90 33.53 -53.76
CA LYS A 202 -19.03 33.62 -54.72
C LYS A 202 -20.20 32.72 -54.32
N PHE A 203 -19.91 31.57 -53.72
CA PHE A 203 -20.94 30.64 -53.22
C PHE A 203 -21.67 31.25 -52.01
N GLN A 204 -20.95 31.95 -51.14
CA GLN A 204 -21.53 32.62 -49.98
C GLN A 204 -22.47 33.77 -50.37
N GLU A 205 -22.11 34.55 -51.40
CA GLU A 205 -22.98 35.60 -51.94
C GLU A 205 -24.28 35.04 -52.52
N MET A 206 -24.21 33.92 -53.25
CA MET A 206 -25.39 33.24 -53.80
C MET A 206 -26.32 32.71 -52.70
N LEU A 207 -25.76 32.09 -51.66
CA LEU A 207 -26.54 31.64 -50.50
C LEU A 207 -27.22 32.80 -49.78
N ALA A 208 -26.53 33.93 -49.59
CA ALA A 208 -27.11 35.12 -48.97
C ALA A 208 -28.29 35.66 -49.78
N GLN A 209 -28.18 35.69 -51.11
CA GLN A 209 -29.27 36.10 -52.00
C GLN A 209 -30.48 35.14 -51.92
N LYS A 210 -30.24 33.82 -51.91
CA LYS A 210 -31.31 32.81 -51.74
C LYS A 210 -32.02 32.94 -50.39
N GLU A 211 -31.28 33.12 -49.30
CA GLU A 211 -31.90 33.31 -47.99
C GLU A 211 -32.75 34.58 -47.94
N GLU A 212 -32.34 35.65 -48.61
CA GLU A 212 -33.13 36.87 -48.67
C GLU A 212 -34.43 36.71 -49.45
N THR A 213 -34.40 36.02 -50.59
CA THR A 213 -35.60 35.77 -51.40
C THR A 213 -36.56 34.85 -50.65
N GLU A 214 -36.08 33.77 -50.05
CA GLU A 214 -36.88 32.85 -49.23
C GLU A 214 -37.47 33.55 -47.99
N LYS A 215 -36.71 34.40 -47.29
CA LYS A 215 -37.23 35.19 -46.16
C LYS A 215 -38.34 36.15 -46.62
N LYS A 216 -38.20 36.77 -47.80
CA LYS A 216 -39.23 37.67 -48.38
C LYS A 216 -40.48 36.87 -48.76
N GLU A 217 -40.33 35.70 -49.36
CA GLU A 217 -41.44 34.81 -49.72
C GLU A 217 -42.15 34.20 -48.51
N ALA A 218 -41.41 33.75 -47.50
CA ALA A 218 -41.98 33.22 -46.26
C ALA A 218 -42.80 34.29 -45.52
N LYS A 219 -42.35 35.55 -45.54
CA LYS A 219 -43.13 36.68 -45.00
C LYS A 219 -44.43 36.89 -45.78
N LYS A 220 -44.42 36.77 -47.11
CA LYS A 220 -45.62 36.88 -47.96
C LYS A 220 -46.60 35.72 -47.70
N LYS A 221 -46.12 34.47 -47.74
CA LYS A 221 -46.90 33.26 -47.44
C LYS A 221 -47.51 33.28 -46.03
N LYS A 222 -46.78 33.79 -45.02
CA LYS A 222 -47.31 33.99 -43.66
C LYS A 222 -48.42 35.04 -43.61
N LYS A 223 -48.32 36.14 -44.37
CA LYS A 223 -49.38 37.15 -44.47
C LYS A 223 -50.62 36.60 -45.15
N GLU A 224 -50.45 35.87 -46.26
CA GLU A 224 -51.54 35.23 -46.98
C GLU A 224 -52.23 34.14 -46.14
N ALA A 225 -51.48 33.32 -45.40
CA ALA A 225 -52.05 32.32 -44.50
C ALA A 225 -52.85 32.96 -43.35
N LYS A 226 -52.42 34.12 -42.84
CA LYS A 226 -53.19 34.89 -41.85
C LYS A 226 -54.48 35.45 -42.45
N LEU A 227 -54.42 35.99 -43.67
CA LEU A 227 -55.60 36.49 -44.38
C LEU A 227 -56.60 35.37 -44.69
N LYS A 228 -56.13 34.20 -45.11
CA LYS A 228 -56.98 33.01 -45.33
C LYS A 228 -57.62 32.53 -44.03
N LYS A 229 -56.86 32.42 -42.93
CA LYS A 229 -57.44 32.08 -41.61
C LYS A 229 -58.48 33.09 -41.12
N LEU A 230 -58.30 34.39 -41.40
CA LEU A 230 -59.28 35.42 -41.09
C LEU A 230 -60.54 35.32 -41.97
N ALA A 231 -60.37 35.01 -43.27
CA ALA A 231 -61.49 34.78 -44.18
C ALA A 231 -62.28 33.50 -43.83
N ASP A 232 -61.59 32.42 -43.42
CA ASP A 232 -62.20 31.18 -42.95
C ASP A 232 -62.97 31.41 -41.63
N TYR A 233 -62.42 32.22 -40.71
CA TYR A 233 -63.11 32.62 -39.47
C TYR A 233 -64.35 33.49 -39.72
N LEU A 234 -64.32 34.35 -40.75
CA LEU A 234 -65.46 35.20 -41.14
C LEU A 234 -66.54 34.47 -41.96
N SER A 235 -66.19 33.37 -42.63
CA SER A 235 -67.10 32.57 -43.47
C SER A 235 -67.70 31.35 -42.76
N SER A 236 -67.15 30.94 -41.61
CA SER A 236 -67.79 29.92 -40.77
C SER A 236 -69.03 30.50 -40.06
N PRO A 237 -70.23 29.92 -40.23
CA PRO A 237 -71.49 30.49 -39.73
C PRO A 237 -71.71 30.37 -38.21
N ASP A 238 -70.73 29.89 -37.43
CA ASP A 238 -70.85 29.68 -35.97
C ASP A 238 -70.13 30.74 -35.11
N GLY A 239 -70.12 32.00 -35.58
CA GLY A 239 -69.45 33.12 -34.91
C GLY A 239 -70.36 34.24 -34.37
N LYS A 240 -71.68 34.03 -34.34
CA LYS A 240 -72.64 34.95 -33.69
C LYS A 240 -73.48 34.20 -32.65
N LYS A 241 -72.84 33.72 -31.57
CA LYS A 241 -73.45 33.44 -30.26
C LYS A 241 -72.36 33.00 -29.25
N SER A 242 -71.65 33.97 -28.67
CA SER A 242 -70.99 33.82 -27.36
C SER A 242 -70.47 35.17 -26.84
N GLU A 243 -71.36 36.16 -26.76
CA GLU A 243 -71.15 37.35 -25.93
C GLU A 243 -72.28 37.38 -24.88
N SER A 244 -72.20 36.45 -23.93
CA SER A 244 -72.88 36.47 -22.62
C SER A 244 -72.58 35.17 -21.86
N ALA A 245 -71.53 35.16 -21.03
CA ALA A 245 -71.49 34.40 -19.77
C ALA A 245 -70.23 34.72 -18.96
N GLU A 246 -70.47 34.92 -17.67
CA GLU A 246 -69.64 35.45 -16.59
C GLU A 246 -68.38 34.66 -16.20
N PRO A 247 -67.48 35.29 -15.40
CA PRO A 247 -66.27 34.67 -14.85
C PRO A 247 -66.56 33.82 -13.60
N GLY A 248 -66.03 32.60 -13.55
CA GLY A 248 -65.99 31.84 -12.28
C GLY A 248 -65.57 30.38 -12.40
N LYS A 249 -64.34 30.06 -12.00
CA LYS A 249 -64.02 29.26 -10.79
C LYS A 249 -62.55 28.83 -10.77
N LEU A 250 -61.88 29.30 -9.70
CA LEU A 250 -60.75 28.64 -9.06
C LEU A 250 -61.10 27.18 -8.76
N LYS A 251 -60.18 26.26 -9.05
CA LYS A 251 -60.09 24.97 -8.36
C LYS A 251 -58.70 24.83 -7.77
N SER A 252 -58.75 24.65 -6.46
CA SER A 252 -57.77 24.03 -5.55
C SER A 252 -57.03 22.85 -6.13
#